data_AF-A0A8J8SAU3-F1
#
_entry.id   AF-A0A8J8SAU3-F1
#
_cell.length_a   1.000
_cell.length_b   1.000
_cell.length_c   1.000
_cell.angle_alpha   90.00
_cell.angle_beta   90.00
_cell.angle_gamma   90.00
#
_symmetry.space_group_name_H-M   'P 1'
#
loop_
_entity.id
_entity.type
_entity.pdbx_description
1 polymer ?
#
loop_
_entity_poly.entity_id
_entity_poly.type
_entity_poly.pdbx_seq_one_letter_code
_entity_poly.pdbx_strand_id
1 'polypeptide(L)'
;MYKKLYIVILVILIGITGCNKPNNLPEEVEKIVKLENNNYQLWYFNITYDQYKNNIEGVLDESSINKDDEVIFGHNDEKYKGKDLIGLDIDQIKEYRAKMKKSVLWLYDIDELKVEVQISDVYYDEKEDIKYVYTLAEKVTNNEKNMVLYTNFRYSFKQIDGIWKVFKIDKSSASQGEDNTIQLYDELEYLYHNGEPISFIKTINPLTGGE
;
A
#
# COMPACT_ATOMS: atom_id res chain seq x y z
N MET A 1 17.97 40.00 33.18
CA MET A 1 18.22 38.85 32.27
C MET A 1 16.88 38.26 31.88
N TYR A 2 16.30 38.73 30.78
CA TYR A 2 15.04 38.19 30.26
C TYR A 2 15.38 37.08 29.25
N LYS A 3 15.06 35.82 29.62
CA LYS A 3 15.19 34.66 28.74
C LYS A 3 14.19 34.82 27.58
N LYS A 4 14.72 34.99 26.37
CA LYS A 4 13.95 35.03 25.12
C LYS A 4 13.33 33.65 24.89
N LEU A 5 12.01 33.56 24.98
CA LEU A 5 11.22 32.41 24.55
C LEU A 5 11.01 32.56 23.03
N TYR A 6 11.76 31.81 22.23
CA TYR A 6 11.50 31.72 20.79
C TYR A 6 10.33 30.76 20.58
N ILE A 7 9.13 31.32 20.38
CA ILE A 7 8.01 30.56 19.82
C ILE A 7 8.25 30.53 18.31
N VAL A 8 8.73 29.39 17.81
CA VAL A 8 8.74 29.10 16.37
C VAL A 8 7.31 28.84 15.96
N ILE A 9 6.67 29.86 15.37
CA ILE A 9 5.36 29.71 14.72
C ILE A 9 5.63 29.03 13.38
N LEU A 10 5.37 27.74 13.31
CA LEU A 10 5.33 26.98 12.05
C LEU A 10 4.03 27.37 11.33
N VAL A 11 4.13 28.33 10.41
CA VAL A 11 3.00 28.74 9.57
C VAL A 11 2.75 27.63 8.55
N ILE A 12 1.77 26.76 8.83
CA ILE A 12 1.20 25.86 7.84
C ILE A 12 0.37 26.72 6.89
N LEU A 13 0.96 27.14 5.78
CA LEU A 13 0.25 27.73 4.65
C LEU A 13 -0.54 26.62 3.95
N ILE A 14 -1.76 26.39 4.41
CA ILE A 14 -2.77 25.63 3.66
C ILE A 14 -3.21 26.54 2.51
N GLY A 15 -2.49 26.45 1.39
CA GLY A 15 -2.90 27.02 0.13
C GLY A 15 -4.10 26.25 -0.42
N ILE A 16 -5.31 26.61 0.01
CA ILE A 16 -6.54 26.25 -0.69
C ILE A 16 -6.62 27.14 -1.93
N THR A 17 -5.92 26.77 -3.00
CA THR A 17 -6.19 27.30 -4.34
C THR A 17 -7.10 26.33 -5.06
N GLY A 18 -8.38 26.68 -5.12
CA GLY A 18 -9.33 26.03 -6.00
C GLY A 18 -8.87 26.16 -7.46
N CYS A 19 -8.52 25.04 -8.06
CA CYS A 19 -8.55 24.85 -9.50
C CYS A 19 -9.36 23.57 -9.73
N ASN A 20 -10.60 23.74 -10.19
CA ASN A 20 -11.39 22.68 -10.81
C ASN A 20 -10.68 22.23 -12.09
N LYS A 21 -9.62 21.41 -11.95
CA LYS A 21 -9.21 20.49 -13.00
C LYS A 21 -10.18 19.32 -12.95
N PRO A 22 -10.57 18.75 -14.10
CA PRO A 22 -11.31 17.49 -14.10
C PRO A 22 -10.56 16.49 -13.22
N ASN A 23 -11.30 15.85 -12.30
CA ASN A 23 -10.83 14.98 -11.22
C ASN A 23 -10.21 13.65 -11.71
N ASN A 24 -9.62 13.63 -12.90
CA ASN A 24 -8.99 12.45 -13.45
C ASN A 24 -7.57 12.39 -12.91
N LEU A 25 -7.32 11.35 -12.11
CA LEU A 25 -5.98 11.03 -11.64
C LEU A 25 -5.12 10.66 -12.87
N PRO A 26 -3.78 10.82 -12.78
CA PRO A 26 -2.89 10.23 -13.78
C PRO A 26 -3.16 8.73 -13.94
N GLU A 27 -3.04 8.21 -15.16
CA GLU A 27 -3.33 6.79 -15.46
C GLU A 27 -2.52 5.84 -14.56
N GLU A 28 -1.26 6.17 -14.29
CA GLU A 28 -0.40 5.39 -13.40
C GLU A 28 -0.94 5.38 -11.95
N VAL A 29 -1.48 6.50 -11.48
CA VAL A 29 -2.10 6.61 -10.15
C VAL A 29 -3.38 5.78 -10.09
N GLU A 30 -4.22 5.82 -11.14
CA GLU A 30 -5.42 4.96 -11.22
C GLU A 30 -5.05 3.46 -11.21
N LYS A 31 -3.99 3.09 -11.92
CA LYS A 31 -3.45 1.71 -11.89
C LYS A 31 -2.98 1.31 -10.50
N ILE A 32 -2.32 2.20 -9.76
CA ILE A 32 -1.90 1.93 -8.38
C ILE A 32 -3.10 1.86 -7.43
N VAL A 33 -4.12 2.71 -7.57
CA VAL A 33 -5.38 2.59 -6.82
C VAL A 33 -6.00 1.21 -7.05
N LYS A 34 -6.10 0.78 -8.31
CA LYS A 34 -6.64 -0.55 -8.67
C LYS A 34 -5.81 -1.68 -8.06
N LEU A 35 -4.48 -1.58 -8.14
CA LEU A 35 -3.55 -2.59 -7.63
C LEU A 35 -3.59 -2.70 -6.11
N GLU A 36 -3.54 -1.58 -5.38
CA GLU A 36 -3.64 -1.55 -3.92
C GLU A 36 -4.98 -2.13 -3.44
N ASN A 37 -6.11 -1.69 -4.00
CA ASN A 37 -7.42 -2.25 -3.67
C ASN A 37 -7.43 -3.77 -3.85
N ASN A 38 -6.95 -4.29 -4.99
CA ASN A 38 -6.96 -5.73 -5.24
C ASN A 38 -5.95 -6.52 -4.39
N ASN A 39 -4.75 -5.97 -4.14
CA ASN A 39 -3.76 -6.60 -3.27
C ASN A 39 -4.33 -6.81 -1.86
N TYR A 40 -4.96 -5.80 -1.29
CA TYR A 40 -5.58 -5.90 0.02
C TYR A 40 -6.77 -6.87 0.03
N GLN A 41 -7.64 -6.81 -0.97
CA GLN A 41 -8.75 -7.76 -1.08
C GLN A 41 -8.24 -9.22 -1.16
N LEU A 42 -7.12 -9.46 -1.85
CA LEU A 42 -6.49 -10.79 -1.89
C LEU A 42 -5.82 -11.16 -0.55
N TRP A 43 -4.99 -10.28 0.03
CA TRP A 43 -4.26 -10.53 1.29
C TRP A 43 -5.19 -10.84 2.47
N TYR A 44 -6.41 -10.29 2.45
CA TYR A 44 -7.43 -10.54 3.47
C TYR A 44 -8.53 -11.51 3.02
N PHE A 45 -8.29 -12.27 1.94
CA PHE A 45 -9.14 -13.36 1.47
C PHE A 45 -10.61 -12.93 1.22
N ASN A 46 -10.80 -11.75 0.64
CA ASN A 46 -12.12 -11.26 0.20
C ASN A 46 -12.44 -11.61 -1.26
N ILE A 47 -11.41 -11.88 -2.07
CA ILE A 47 -11.52 -12.31 -3.46
C ILE A 47 -10.67 -13.55 -3.70
N THR A 48 -11.01 -14.31 -4.75
CA THR A 48 -10.19 -15.43 -5.24
C THR A 48 -8.95 -14.93 -5.97
N TYR A 49 -7.94 -15.79 -6.11
CA TYR A 49 -6.73 -15.45 -6.86
C TYR A 49 -7.00 -15.18 -8.34
N ASP A 50 -7.94 -15.91 -8.94
CA ASP A 50 -8.32 -15.72 -10.33
C ASP A 50 -9.06 -14.39 -10.54
N GLN A 51 -9.92 -13.99 -9.60
CA GLN A 51 -10.52 -12.65 -9.59
C GLN A 51 -9.45 -11.57 -9.48
N TYR A 52 -8.46 -11.75 -8.61
CA TYR A 52 -7.33 -10.84 -8.47
C TYR A 52 -6.60 -10.68 -9.81
N LYS A 53 -6.15 -11.78 -10.45
CA LYS A 53 -5.44 -11.75 -11.73
C LYS A 53 -6.22 -11.01 -12.82
N ASN A 54 -7.51 -11.32 -12.97
CA ASN A 54 -8.37 -10.64 -13.93
C ASN A 54 -8.51 -9.14 -13.61
N ASN A 55 -8.65 -8.79 -12.33
CA ASN A 55 -8.81 -7.39 -11.94
C ASN A 55 -7.53 -6.57 -12.14
N ILE A 56 -6.34 -7.15 -12.09
CA ILE A 56 -5.08 -6.41 -12.30
C ILE A 56 -4.46 -6.60 -13.69
N GLU A 57 -5.20 -7.21 -14.61
CA GLU A 57 -4.76 -7.40 -16.00
C GLU A 57 -4.30 -6.06 -16.62
N GLY A 58 -3.14 -6.11 -17.28
CA GLY A 58 -2.54 -4.94 -17.95
C GLY A 58 -1.90 -3.91 -17.02
N VAL A 59 -1.95 -4.10 -15.69
CA VAL A 59 -1.28 -3.22 -14.72
C VAL A 59 0.18 -3.60 -14.51
N LEU A 60 0.44 -4.90 -14.33
CA LEU A 60 1.77 -5.43 -14.07
C LEU A 60 2.43 -5.93 -15.36
N ASP A 61 3.75 -5.82 -15.42
CA ASP A 61 4.59 -6.63 -16.29
C ASP A 61 4.79 -8.00 -15.64
N GLU A 62 3.94 -8.97 -16.00
CA GLU A 62 3.98 -10.32 -15.45
C GLU A 62 5.31 -11.05 -15.71
N SER A 63 6.08 -10.63 -16.72
CA SER A 63 7.41 -11.18 -16.99
C SER A 63 8.46 -10.74 -15.95
N SER A 64 8.25 -9.58 -15.32
CA SER A 64 9.13 -9.02 -14.29
C SER A 64 8.62 -9.25 -12.87
N ILE A 65 7.29 -9.27 -12.69
CA ILE A 65 6.65 -9.42 -11.38
C ILE A 65 5.82 -10.70 -11.37
N ASN A 66 6.37 -11.74 -10.75
CA ASN A 66 5.66 -12.99 -10.57
C ASN A 66 4.90 -13.03 -9.23
N LYS A 67 3.60 -12.73 -9.28
CA LYS A 67 2.70 -12.84 -8.11
C LYS A 67 2.38 -14.28 -7.71
N ASP A 68 2.66 -15.28 -8.56
CA ASP A 68 2.39 -16.68 -8.25
C ASP A 68 3.32 -17.21 -7.13
N ASP A 69 4.54 -16.68 -7.03
CA ASP A 69 5.50 -17.09 -6.01
C ASP A 69 5.55 -16.19 -4.77
N GLU A 70 4.79 -15.08 -4.78
CA GLU A 70 4.67 -14.19 -3.62
C GLU A 70 3.90 -14.86 -2.50
N VAL A 71 4.43 -14.78 -1.28
CA VAL A 71 3.76 -15.27 -0.07
C VAL A 71 2.59 -14.33 0.24
N ILE A 72 1.37 -14.84 0.12
CA ILE A 72 0.13 -14.12 0.40
C ILE A 72 -0.21 -14.21 1.90
N PHE A 73 0.01 -15.39 2.49
CA PHE A 73 -0.34 -15.68 3.87
C PHE A 73 0.58 -16.76 4.46
N GLY A 74 0.74 -16.80 5.77
CA GLY A 74 1.43 -17.91 6.45
C GLY A 74 0.84 -18.25 7.81
N HIS A 75 0.86 -19.53 8.16
CA HIS A 75 0.35 -20.09 9.41
C HIS A 75 1.15 -21.33 9.84
N ASN A 76 1.54 -21.42 11.11
CA ASN A 76 2.20 -22.61 11.69
C ASN A 76 3.32 -23.14 10.79
N ASP A 77 4.25 -22.26 10.43
CA ASP A 77 5.38 -22.51 9.51
C ASP A 77 5.02 -22.77 8.04
N GLU A 78 3.74 -22.88 7.69
CA GLU A 78 3.28 -22.93 6.30
C GLU A 78 3.19 -21.52 5.71
N LYS A 79 3.63 -21.38 4.45
CA LYS A 79 3.51 -20.15 3.67
C LYS A 79 2.74 -20.48 2.40
N TYR A 80 1.62 -19.83 2.21
CA TYR A 80 0.77 -19.95 1.05
C TYR A 80 1.14 -18.85 0.06
N LYS A 81 1.52 -19.26 -1.14
CA LYS A 81 1.86 -18.40 -2.25
C LYS A 81 0.67 -18.21 -3.19
N GLY A 82 0.73 -17.23 -4.10
CA GLY A 82 -0.31 -17.02 -5.11
C GLY A 82 -0.69 -18.29 -5.86
N LYS A 83 0.29 -19.09 -6.28
CA LYS A 83 0.07 -20.37 -6.98
C LYS A 83 -0.70 -21.41 -6.19
N ASP A 84 -0.59 -21.39 -4.85
CA ASP A 84 -1.28 -22.33 -3.98
C ASP A 84 -2.79 -21.98 -3.88
N LEU A 85 -3.18 -20.80 -4.36
CA LEU A 85 -4.56 -20.28 -4.35
C LEU A 85 -5.24 -20.35 -5.72
N ILE A 86 -4.54 -20.76 -6.78
CA ILE A 86 -5.09 -20.85 -8.14
C ILE A 86 -6.20 -21.90 -8.19
N GLY A 87 -7.33 -21.55 -8.80
CA GLY A 87 -8.47 -22.45 -8.99
C GLY A 87 -9.27 -22.78 -7.73
N LEU A 88 -8.91 -22.19 -6.58
CA LEU A 88 -9.73 -22.29 -5.38
C LEU A 88 -11.00 -21.45 -5.52
N ASP A 89 -12.13 -22.04 -5.12
CA ASP A 89 -13.39 -21.32 -5.06
C ASP A 89 -13.49 -20.43 -3.81
N ILE A 90 -14.54 -19.61 -3.76
CA ILE A 90 -14.72 -18.64 -2.67
C ILE A 90 -14.94 -19.31 -1.30
N ASP A 91 -15.49 -20.51 -1.24
CA ASP A 91 -15.72 -21.21 0.03
C ASP A 91 -14.41 -21.79 0.56
N GLN A 92 -13.55 -22.32 -0.31
CA GLN A 92 -12.17 -22.71 0.03
C GLN A 92 -11.35 -21.50 0.49
N ILE A 93 -11.47 -20.35 -0.16
CA ILE A 93 -10.81 -19.10 0.26
C ILE A 93 -11.29 -18.65 1.66
N LYS A 94 -12.58 -18.79 1.99
CA LYS A 94 -13.10 -18.51 3.34
C LYS A 94 -12.52 -19.44 4.40
N GLU A 95 -12.18 -20.69 4.07
CA GLU A 95 -11.47 -21.59 5.00
C GLU A 95 -10.09 -21.05 5.35
N TYR A 96 -9.35 -20.53 4.37
CA TYR A 96 -8.06 -19.85 4.60
C TYR A 96 -8.23 -18.59 5.45
N ARG A 97 -9.27 -17.79 5.20
CA ARG A 97 -9.59 -16.65 6.07
C ARG A 97 -9.89 -17.09 7.51
N ALA A 98 -10.64 -18.17 7.69
CA ALA A 98 -10.94 -18.71 9.02
C ALA A 98 -9.67 -19.23 9.73
N LYS A 99 -8.75 -19.86 8.99
CA LYS A 99 -7.42 -20.23 9.50
C LYS A 99 -6.62 -18.98 9.88
N MET A 100 -6.61 -17.95 9.04
CA MET A 100 -5.97 -16.66 9.29
C MET A 100 -6.48 -16.00 10.58
N LYS A 101 -7.81 -15.97 10.78
CA LYS A 101 -8.41 -15.44 12.03
C LYS A 101 -7.97 -16.21 13.28
N LYS A 102 -7.73 -17.53 13.16
CA LYS A 102 -7.26 -18.36 14.28
C LYS A 102 -5.74 -18.29 14.47
N SER A 103 -4.98 -18.04 13.41
CA SER A 103 -3.52 -18.05 13.39
C SER A 103 -2.87 -16.72 13.71
N VAL A 104 -3.52 -15.63 13.28
CA VAL A 104 -3.22 -14.27 13.72
C VAL A 104 -3.77 -14.17 15.14
N LEU A 105 -3.23 -14.99 16.03
CA LEU A 105 -3.25 -14.68 17.44
C LEU A 105 -2.72 -13.23 17.54
N TRP A 106 -3.38 -12.43 18.37
CA TRP A 106 -2.93 -11.19 19.00
C TRP A 106 -2.58 -9.92 18.20
N LEU A 107 -2.13 -9.94 16.94
CA LEU A 107 -1.53 -8.72 16.34
C LEU A 107 -2.44 -7.93 15.39
N TYR A 108 -3.43 -8.56 14.76
CA TYR A 108 -4.40 -7.88 13.91
C TYR A 108 -5.73 -8.63 13.99
N ASP A 109 -6.69 -8.12 14.77
CA ASP A 109 -8.06 -8.51 14.50
C ASP A 109 -8.42 -7.93 13.12
N ILE A 110 -8.50 -8.81 12.12
CA ILE A 110 -8.72 -8.43 10.72
C ILE A 110 -10.06 -7.72 10.55
N ASP A 111 -11.04 -8.01 11.41
CA ASP A 111 -12.35 -7.37 11.34
C ASP A 111 -12.32 -5.95 11.96
N GLU A 112 -11.38 -5.67 12.87
CA GLU A 112 -11.15 -4.34 13.46
C GLU A 112 -10.01 -3.55 12.81
N LEU A 113 -9.36 -4.15 11.81
CA LEU A 113 -8.24 -3.54 11.11
C LEU A 113 -8.71 -2.36 10.27
N LYS A 114 -8.18 -1.18 10.57
CA LYS A 114 -8.30 0.00 9.71
C LYS A 114 -7.07 0.10 8.82
N VAL A 115 -7.30 0.34 7.54
CA VAL A 115 -6.25 0.56 6.55
C VAL A 115 -6.55 1.84 5.81
N GLU A 116 -5.59 2.76 5.84
CA GLU A 116 -5.56 3.90 4.94
C GLU A 116 -4.31 3.82 4.08
N VAL A 117 -4.47 4.00 2.77
CA VAL A 117 -3.35 4.03 1.83
C VAL A 117 -3.34 5.38 1.16
N GLN A 118 -2.28 6.14 1.40
CA GLN A 118 -1.98 7.38 0.70
C GLN A 118 -1.20 7.05 -0.57
N ILE A 119 -1.55 7.68 -1.69
CA ILE A 119 -0.97 7.43 -3.00
C ILE A 119 -0.43 8.75 -3.56
N SER A 120 0.81 8.71 -4.03
CA SER A 120 1.51 9.89 -4.53
C SER A 120 1.04 10.34 -5.91
N ASP A 121 1.47 11.53 -6.31
CA ASP A 121 1.51 11.89 -7.73
C ASP A 121 2.57 11.05 -8.49
N VAL A 122 2.66 11.24 -9.80
CA VAL A 122 3.64 10.58 -10.66
C VAL A 122 4.97 11.34 -10.67
N TYR A 123 6.04 10.63 -10.37
CA TYR A 123 7.41 11.15 -10.43
C TYR A 123 8.12 10.56 -11.64
N TYR A 124 8.49 11.39 -12.61
CA TYR A 124 9.16 10.94 -13.82
C TYR A 124 10.68 11.15 -13.71
N ASP A 125 11.44 10.09 -13.93
CA ASP A 125 12.88 10.14 -14.12
C ASP A 125 13.21 10.10 -15.61
N GLU A 126 13.56 11.26 -16.16
CA GLU A 126 13.90 11.43 -17.57
C GLU A 126 15.15 10.64 -18.00
N LYS A 127 16.07 10.34 -17.08
CA LYS A 127 17.32 9.65 -17.42
C LYS A 127 17.10 8.17 -17.64
N GLU A 128 16.23 7.57 -16.85
CA GLU A 128 15.92 6.15 -16.92
C GLU A 128 14.65 5.86 -17.74
N ASP A 129 13.89 6.90 -18.13
CA ASP A 129 12.56 6.79 -18.75
C ASP A 129 11.62 5.92 -17.88
N ILE A 130 11.63 6.19 -16.58
CA ILE A 130 10.86 5.47 -15.57
C ILE A 130 9.94 6.45 -14.85
N LYS A 131 8.69 6.03 -14.65
CA LYS A 131 7.76 6.73 -13.76
C LYS A 131 7.67 5.99 -12.43
N TYR A 132 7.58 6.74 -11.35
CA TYR A 132 7.41 6.23 -10.01
C TYR A 132 6.09 6.72 -9.42
N VAL A 133 5.38 5.81 -8.77
CA VAL A 133 4.26 6.13 -7.87
C VAL A 133 4.56 5.47 -6.53
N TYR A 134 4.30 6.19 -5.46
CA TYR A 134 4.60 5.78 -4.09
C TYR A 134 3.30 5.60 -3.32
N THR A 135 3.27 4.65 -2.40
CA THR A 135 2.13 4.49 -1.49
C THR A 135 2.58 4.34 -0.06
N LEU A 136 1.97 5.09 0.85
CA LEU A 136 2.16 4.93 2.28
C LEU A 136 0.87 4.37 2.88
N ALA A 137 0.92 3.11 3.28
CA ALA A 137 -0.15 2.45 3.98
C ALA A 137 0.04 2.53 5.48
N GLU A 138 -0.96 3.02 6.19
CA GLU A 138 -1.10 2.94 7.63
C GLU A 138 -2.12 1.86 7.97
N LYS A 139 -1.72 0.95 8.86
CA LYS A 139 -2.55 -0.14 9.37
C LYS A 139 -2.66 0.00 10.87
N VAL A 140 -3.88 0.24 11.36
CA VAL A 140 -4.15 0.42 12.78
C VAL A 140 -5.08 -0.67 13.26
N THR A 141 -4.72 -1.30 14.37
CA THR A 141 -5.59 -2.26 15.06
C THR A 141 -6.16 -1.61 16.31
N ASN A 142 -7.47 -1.59 16.43
CA ASN A 142 -8.16 -1.02 17.59
C ASN A 142 -8.36 -2.03 18.73
N ASN A 143 -7.47 -3.03 18.82
CA ASN A 143 -7.46 -3.99 19.91
C ASN A 143 -6.61 -3.48 21.08
N GLU A 144 -6.54 -4.25 22.17
CA GLU A 144 -5.82 -3.88 23.40
C GLU A 144 -4.35 -3.47 23.20
N LYS A 145 -3.72 -3.79 22.06
CA LYS A 145 -2.31 -3.49 21.77
C LYS A 145 -2.08 -2.21 20.96
N ASN A 146 -3.13 -1.60 20.42
CA ASN A 146 -3.08 -0.37 19.60
C ASN A 146 -1.90 -0.34 18.61
N MET A 147 -1.69 -1.43 17.87
CA MET A 147 -0.54 -1.56 16.99
C MET A 147 -0.71 -0.70 15.73
N VAL A 148 0.38 -0.05 15.32
CA VAL A 148 0.46 0.71 14.08
C VAL A 148 1.56 0.10 13.20
N LEU A 149 1.20 -0.28 11.98
CA LEU A 149 2.14 -0.72 10.95
C LEU A 149 2.08 0.25 9.78
N TYR A 150 3.22 0.82 9.43
CA TYR A 150 3.41 1.53 8.20
C TYR A 150 4.05 0.62 7.15
N THR A 151 3.57 0.70 5.92
CA THR A 151 4.20 0.05 4.77
C THR A 151 4.27 1.04 3.63
N ASN A 152 5.47 1.29 3.13
CA ASN A 152 5.72 2.12 1.98
C ASN A 152 6.06 1.25 0.76
N PHE A 153 5.42 1.51 -0.38
CA PHE A 153 5.78 0.90 -1.65
C PHE A 153 6.26 1.95 -2.65
N ARG A 154 7.27 1.58 -3.45
CA ARG A 154 7.64 2.29 -4.68
C ARG A 154 7.30 1.42 -5.88
N TYR A 155 6.37 1.88 -6.69
CA TYR A 155 5.99 1.27 -7.95
C TYR A 155 6.75 1.92 -9.09
N SER A 156 7.60 1.15 -9.78
CA SER A 156 8.31 1.62 -10.96
C SER A 156 7.61 1.14 -12.22
N PHE A 157 7.30 2.10 -13.09
CA PHE A 157 6.67 1.87 -14.39
C PHE A 157 7.69 2.00 -15.51
N LYS A 158 7.59 1.13 -16.50
CA LYS A 158 8.28 1.23 -17.79
C LYS A 158 7.27 1.06 -18.93
N GLN A 159 7.58 1.60 -20.09
CA GLN A 159 6.73 1.41 -21.26
C GLN A 159 6.96 0.02 -21.88
N ILE A 160 5.89 -0.77 -22.03
CA ILE A 160 5.90 -2.10 -22.64
C ILE A 160 4.75 -2.16 -23.63
N ASP A 161 5.06 -2.44 -24.90
CA ASP A 161 4.07 -2.47 -26.00
C ASP A 161 3.23 -1.18 -26.07
N GLY A 162 3.87 -0.03 -25.80
CA GLY A 162 3.22 1.28 -25.80
C GLY A 162 2.45 1.63 -24.51
N ILE A 163 2.36 0.73 -23.54
CA ILE A 163 1.60 0.91 -22.30
C ILE A 163 2.54 0.99 -21.10
N TRP A 164 2.33 1.96 -20.21
CA TRP A 164 3.06 2.01 -18.93
C TRP A 164 2.58 0.88 -18.00
N LYS A 165 3.48 -0.03 -17.64
CA LYS A 165 3.22 -1.15 -16.74
C LYS A 165 4.18 -1.12 -15.57
N VAL A 166 3.71 -1.52 -14.39
CA VAL A 166 4.57 -1.70 -13.23
C VAL A 166 5.48 -2.90 -13.47
N PHE A 167 6.79 -2.69 -13.46
CA PHE A 167 7.77 -3.78 -13.65
C PHE A 167 8.58 -4.08 -12.40
N LYS A 168 8.54 -3.18 -11.41
CA LYS A 168 9.21 -3.37 -10.14
C LYS A 168 8.40 -2.74 -9.01
N ILE A 169 8.37 -3.43 -7.88
CA ILE A 169 7.72 -2.98 -6.65
C ILE A 169 8.74 -3.15 -5.53
N ASP A 170 9.22 -2.03 -4.97
CA ASP A 170 10.02 -2.05 -3.75
C ASP A 170 9.12 -1.82 -2.54
N LYS A 171 9.48 -2.41 -1.40
CA LYS A 171 8.69 -2.37 -0.16
C LYS A 171 9.60 -2.03 1.02
N SER A 172 9.14 -1.12 1.86
CA SER A 172 9.66 -0.89 3.21
C SER A 172 8.53 -0.96 4.22
N SER A 173 8.78 -1.50 5.40
CA SER A 173 7.76 -1.64 6.44
C SER A 173 8.38 -1.38 7.80
N ALA A 174 7.65 -0.65 8.64
CA ALA A 174 8.03 -0.36 10.02
C ALA A 174 6.78 -0.52 10.90
N SER A 175 6.92 -1.24 12.01
CA SER A 175 5.81 -1.54 12.93
C SER A 175 6.12 -1.10 14.33
N GLN A 176 5.13 -0.59 15.04
CA GLN A 176 5.22 -0.17 16.42
C GLN A 176 4.17 -0.88 17.29
N GLY A 177 4.60 -1.38 18.46
CA GLY A 177 3.74 -1.67 19.62
C GLY A 177 3.69 -0.51 20.63
N GLU A 178 2.99 -0.67 21.76
CA GLU A 178 2.58 0.40 22.70
C GLU A 178 3.64 1.48 23.10
N ASP A 179 4.95 1.28 22.95
CA ASP A 179 5.97 2.08 23.66
C ASP A 179 6.80 3.13 22.90
N ASN A 180 6.73 3.34 21.56
CA ASN A 180 7.61 4.35 20.90
C ASN A 180 7.11 4.93 19.55
N THR A 181 6.49 6.12 19.57
CA THR A 181 5.92 6.78 18.35
C THR A 181 6.90 7.58 17.51
N ILE A 182 8.10 7.91 18.01
CA ILE A 182 8.90 8.99 17.43
C ILE A 182 9.96 8.51 16.40
N GLN A 183 10.13 7.20 16.15
CA GLN A 183 11.19 6.67 15.27
C GLN A 183 10.74 5.92 14.00
N LEU A 184 9.45 5.69 13.76
CA LEU A 184 8.99 4.84 12.65
C LEU A 184 9.27 5.40 11.25
N TYR A 185 9.14 6.71 11.07
CA TYR A 185 9.34 7.33 9.75
C TYR A 185 10.81 7.32 9.32
N ASP A 186 11.74 7.34 10.27
CA ASP A 186 13.19 7.28 9.97
C ASP A 186 13.62 5.89 9.47
N GLU A 187 12.86 4.84 9.77
CA GLU A 187 13.13 3.47 9.33
C GLU A 187 12.50 3.15 7.96
N LEU A 188 11.58 3.99 7.47
CA LEU A 188 10.88 3.79 6.21
C LEU A 188 11.70 4.34 5.04
N GLU A 189 11.98 3.46 4.08
CA GLU A 189 12.48 3.88 2.77
C GLU A 189 11.35 4.46 1.91
N TYR A 190 11.72 5.14 0.82
CA TYR A 190 10.80 5.65 -0.22
C TYR A 190 9.87 6.78 0.22
N LEU A 191 10.19 7.50 1.30
CA LEU A 191 9.47 8.73 1.70
C LEU A 191 9.92 9.98 0.90
N TYR A 192 10.97 9.83 0.09
CA TYR A 192 11.57 10.88 -0.71
C TYR A 192 11.84 10.40 -2.14
N HIS A 193 11.71 11.27 -3.12
CA HIS A 193 12.15 11.08 -4.50
C HIS A 193 13.23 12.12 -4.82
N ASN A 194 14.43 11.68 -5.17
CA ASN A 194 15.58 12.54 -5.46
C ASN A 194 15.90 13.58 -4.35
N GLY A 195 15.68 13.19 -3.09
CA GLY A 195 15.93 14.03 -1.91
C GLY A 195 14.75 14.92 -1.50
N GLU A 196 13.70 15.00 -2.31
CA GLU A 196 12.50 15.79 -2.00
C GLU A 196 11.38 14.90 -1.43
N PRO A 197 10.61 15.36 -0.42
CA PRO A 197 9.50 14.59 0.14
C PRO A 197 8.44 14.23 -0.90
N ILE A 198 7.88 13.04 -0.78
CA ILE A 198 6.76 12.60 -1.61
C ILE A 198 5.48 13.38 -1.27
N SER A 199 4.73 13.79 -2.29
CA SER A 199 3.42 14.43 -2.20
C SER A 199 2.33 13.41 -2.48
N PHE A 200 1.45 13.22 -1.49
CA PHE A 200 0.29 12.32 -1.59
C PHE A 200 -0.94 13.09 -2.05
N ILE A 201 -1.55 12.62 -3.14
CA ILE A 201 -2.67 13.30 -3.81
C ILE A 201 -4.00 12.55 -3.66
N LYS A 202 -3.96 11.31 -3.19
CA LYS A 202 -5.15 10.46 -3.00
C LYS A 202 -4.99 9.60 -1.76
N THR A 203 -6.08 9.42 -1.02
CA THR A 203 -6.19 8.41 0.03
C THR A 203 -7.30 7.42 -0.33
N ILE A 204 -7.08 6.14 -0.07
CA ILE A 204 -8.08 5.08 -0.21
C ILE A 204 -8.16 4.25 1.08
N ASN A 205 -9.32 3.66 1.33
CA ASN A 205 -9.48 2.57 2.28
C ASN A 205 -9.77 1.29 1.48
N PRO A 206 -8.76 0.43 1.28
CA PRO A 206 -8.91 -0.71 0.36
C PRO A 206 -9.73 -1.86 0.94
N LEU A 207 -10.05 -1.84 2.25
CA LEU A 207 -10.82 -2.91 2.89
C LEU A 207 -12.33 -2.64 2.93
N THR A 208 -12.75 -1.38 2.90
CA THR A 208 -14.18 -1.04 2.93
C THR A 208 -14.82 -0.95 1.55
N GLY A 209 -14.06 -1.14 0.46
CA GLY A 209 -14.56 -1.07 -0.91
C GLY A 209 -15.18 0.30 -1.19
N GLY A 210 -14.36 1.25 -1.63
CA GLY A 210 -14.74 2.66 -1.79
C GLY A 210 -16.19 2.88 -2.23
N GLU A 211 -16.96 3.50 -1.34
CA GLU A 211 -18.15 4.28 -1.69
C GLU A 211 -17.73 5.70 -2.10
#